data_AF-A0A1Z4UXG8-F1
#
_entry.id   AF-A0A1Z4UXG8-F1
#
_cell.length_a   1.000
_cell.length_b   1.000
_cell.length_c   1.000
_cell.angle_alpha   90.00
_cell.angle_beta   90.00
_cell.angle_gamma   90.00
#
_symmetry.space_group_name_H-M   'P 1'
#
loop_
_entity.id
_entity.type
_entity.pdbx_description
1 polymer ?
#
loop_
_entity_poly.entity_id
_entity_poly.type
_entity_poly.pdbx_seq_one_letter_code
_entity_poly.pdbx_strand_id
1 'polypeptide(L)'
;MSTQRLIQSIYTDGACTGNPGPGGWGTVVYFSDGSVHEMGDSSQHTTNNKMEMQAAIAALEFFKSSGQTQPITLYTDSKYVIDCVTKWVKGWKKNGWKKSDGNPVQNQDLLEILDQLNNQRVQWQHVRGHSGNIGNERCDVIARSFANHKIPHLKQSLPDLLHETLPKIGEISVVKVPNDPINSTITNKNTLESSLSAPDTSTMEPSTTPTATTTNEQPTEIRVLQLRNLVETLRIADEIAEKGYLITSSELADLMGVHSSAVTSRGDEWRWRNWIVSRVRREGNQILWELERGDKVETEID
;
A
#
# COMPACT_ATOMS: atom_id res chain seq x y z
N MET A 1 35.20 -2.19 3.10
CA MET A 1 34.26 -2.98 3.93
C MET A 1 32.87 -2.73 3.38
N SER A 2 32.02 -3.75 3.21
CA SER A 2 30.62 -3.50 2.85
C SER A 2 29.89 -2.96 4.09
N THR A 3 29.38 -1.74 4.01
CA THR A 3 28.49 -1.17 5.03
C THR A 3 27.12 -1.81 4.88
N GLN A 4 26.86 -2.87 5.66
CA GLN A 4 25.59 -3.58 5.70
C GLN A 4 24.45 -2.58 5.98
N ARG A 5 23.60 -2.36 4.96
CA ARG A 5 22.45 -1.47 4.99
C ARG A 5 21.47 -1.91 6.09
N LEU A 6 21.33 -1.11 7.13
CA LEU A 6 20.47 -1.42 8.28
C LEU A 6 19.01 -1.01 8.01
N ILE A 7 18.08 -1.92 8.29
CA ILE A 7 16.64 -1.67 8.34
C ILE A 7 16.35 -0.74 9.52
N GLN A 8 15.69 0.38 9.22
CA GLN A 8 15.24 1.36 10.21
C GLN A 8 13.80 1.09 10.66
N SER A 9 12.91 0.79 9.72
CA SER A 9 11.51 0.47 9.98
C SER A 9 10.90 -0.36 8.86
N ILE A 10 9.85 -1.12 9.19
CA ILE A 10 9.05 -1.88 8.22
C ILE A 10 7.57 -1.53 8.41
N TYR A 11 6.83 -1.40 7.32
CA TYR A 11 5.38 -1.19 7.30
C TYR A 11 4.71 -2.37 6.59
N THR A 12 3.54 -2.81 7.06
CA THR A 12 2.81 -3.97 6.51
C THR A 12 1.30 -3.75 6.51
N ASP A 13 0.65 -4.00 5.37
CA ASP A 13 -0.80 -3.84 5.16
C ASP A 13 -1.33 -4.95 4.21
N GLY A 14 -2.63 -5.21 4.25
CA GLY A 14 -3.31 -6.22 3.44
C GLY A 14 -4.77 -5.87 3.16
N ALA A 15 -5.19 -6.04 1.90
CA ALA A 15 -6.49 -5.61 1.41
C ALA A 15 -7.17 -6.72 0.59
N CYS A 16 -8.51 -6.85 0.70
CA CYS A 16 -9.31 -7.75 -0.14
C CYS A 16 -10.52 -7.06 -0.78
N THR A 17 -10.75 -7.37 -2.06
CA THR A 17 -11.95 -6.98 -2.83
C THR A 17 -13.09 -7.97 -2.55
N GLY A 18 -13.62 -7.91 -1.32
CA GLY A 18 -14.58 -8.88 -0.77
C GLY A 18 -13.93 -9.82 0.26
N ASN A 19 -14.71 -10.37 1.19
CA ASN A 19 -14.18 -11.12 2.33
C ASN A 19 -15.01 -12.38 2.62
N PRO A 20 -14.67 -13.56 2.03
CA PRO A 20 -13.53 -13.80 1.15
C PRO A 20 -13.70 -13.24 -0.27
N GLY A 21 -12.58 -12.99 -0.94
CA GLY A 21 -12.48 -12.44 -2.30
C GLY A 21 -11.04 -12.44 -2.80
N PRO A 22 -10.74 -11.83 -3.96
CA PRO A 22 -9.38 -11.54 -4.36
C PRO A 22 -8.74 -10.60 -3.33
N GLY A 23 -7.43 -10.74 -3.13
CA GLY A 23 -6.69 -9.95 -2.15
C GLY A 23 -5.26 -9.72 -2.58
N GLY A 24 -4.62 -8.77 -1.91
CA GLY A 24 -3.22 -8.46 -2.06
C GLY A 24 -2.64 -7.90 -0.77
N TRP A 25 -1.33 -8.01 -0.63
CA TRP A 25 -0.60 -7.55 0.54
C TRP A 25 0.58 -6.67 0.14
N GLY A 26 0.99 -5.77 1.04
CA GLY A 26 2.06 -4.79 0.80
C GLY A 26 3.00 -4.67 1.99
N THR A 27 4.29 -4.69 1.74
CA THR A 27 5.35 -4.46 2.72
C THR A 27 6.34 -3.43 2.21
N VAL A 28 6.69 -2.46 3.06
CA VAL A 28 7.63 -1.38 2.74
C VAL A 28 8.70 -1.32 3.81
N VAL A 29 9.95 -1.58 3.43
CA VAL A 29 11.14 -1.56 4.28
C VAL A 29 11.90 -0.27 4.02
N TYR A 30 12.12 0.54 5.05
CA TYR A 30 12.98 1.72 5.02
C TYR A 30 14.32 1.43 5.69
N PHE A 31 15.40 1.91 5.11
CA PHE A 31 16.76 1.71 5.60
C PHE A 31 17.43 3.01 6.06
N SER A 32 18.45 2.88 6.90
CA SER A 32 19.19 3.99 7.49
C SER A 32 19.98 4.84 6.49
N ASP A 33 20.16 4.37 5.24
CA ASP A 33 20.74 5.14 4.14
C ASP A 33 19.70 5.92 3.30
N GLY A 34 18.43 5.90 3.71
CA GLY A 34 17.31 6.54 3.01
C GLY A 34 16.76 5.75 1.83
N SER A 35 17.32 4.57 1.52
CA SER A 35 16.76 3.68 0.50
C SER A 35 15.50 2.96 0.99
N VAL A 36 14.76 2.37 0.05
CA VAL A 36 13.49 1.68 0.29
C VAL A 36 13.46 0.36 -0.50
N HIS A 37 12.93 -0.69 0.12
CA HIS A 37 12.60 -1.96 -0.55
C HIS A 37 11.12 -2.29 -0.33
N GLU A 38 10.39 -2.52 -1.43
CA GLU A 38 8.95 -2.72 -1.46
C GLU A 38 8.63 -4.12 -1.99
N MET A 39 7.72 -4.82 -1.31
CA MET A 39 7.28 -6.18 -1.63
C MET A 39 5.75 -6.26 -1.59
N GLY A 40 5.18 -7.19 -2.34
CA GLY A 40 3.75 -7.50 -2.33
C GLY A 40 3.44 -8.63 -3.31
N ASP A 41 2.30 -9.29 -3.10
CA ASP A 41 1.75 -10.29 -4.01
C ASP A 41 0.22 -10.33 -3.88
N SER A 42 -0.44 -11.14 -4.70
CA SER A 42 -1.89 -11.32 -4.80
C SER A 42 -2.34 -12.75 -4.48
N SER A 43 -3.61 -12.90 -4.08
CA SER A 43 -4.27 -14.20 -3.97
C SER A 43 -5.71 -14.11 -4.45
N GLN A 44 -6.12 -15.02 -5.33
CA GLN A 44 -7.43 -14.97 -6.01
C GLN A 44 -8.63 -15.26 -5.09
N HIS A 45 -8.42 -15.92 -3.95
CA HIS A 45 -9.48 -16.22 -2.99
C HIS A 45 -8.93 -16.32 -1.56
N THR A 46 -9.09 -15.25 -0.80
CA THR A 46 -8.49 -15.08 0.54
C THR A 46 -9.32 -14.12 1.39
N THR A 47 -8.85 -13.78 2.60
CA THR A 47 -9.51 -12.84 3.53
C THR A 47 -8.55 -11.73 3.96
N ASN A 48 -9.08 -10.59 4.42
CA ASN A 48 -8.24 -9.42 4.77
C ASN A 48 -7.19 -9.79 5.83
N ASN A 49 -7.64 -10.46 6.89
CA ASN A 49 -6.83 -11.05 7.95
C ASN A 49 -5.67 -11.95 7.44
N LYS A 50 -5.84 -12.63 6.30
CA LYS A 50 -4.77 -13.44 5.68
C LYS A 50 -3.76 -12.60 4.92
N MET A 51 -4.20 -11.53 4.24
CA MET A 51 -3.30 -10.56 3.59
C MET A 51 -2.47 -9.79 4.62
N GLU A 52 -3.10 -9.32 5.70
CA GLU A 52 -2.42 -8.70 6.85
C GLU A 52 -1.34 -9.63 7.43
N MET A 53 -1.66 -10.92 7.63
CA MET A 53 -0.68 -11.92 8.09
C MET A 53 0.43 -12.17 7.05
N GLN A 54 0.14 -12.21 5.75
CA GLN A 54 1.15 -12.44 4.72
C GLN A 54 2.14 -11.28 4.57
N ALA A 55 1.68 -10.03 4.66
CA ALA A 55 2.59 -8.87 4.75
C ALA A 55 3.51 -8.98 5.99
N ALA A 56 2.94 -9.32 7.14
CA ALA A 56 3.69 -9.53 8.36
C ALA A 56 4.70 -10.69 8.27
N ILE A 57 4.38 -11.79 7.57
CA ILE A 57 5.33 -12.88 7.29
C ILE A 57 6.48 -12.37 6.42
N ALA A 58 6.19 -11.76 5.27
CA ALA A 58 7.21 -11.27 4.32
C ALA A 58 8.17 -10.25 4.97
N ALA A 59 7.65 -9.34 5.81
CA ALA A 59 8.44 -8.41 6.60
C ALA A 59 9.42 -9.11 7.55
N LEU A 60 8.97 -10.16 8.24
CA LEU A 60 9.80 -10.92 9.18
C LEU A 60 10.81 -11.83 8.47
N GLU A 61 10.46 -12.40 7.32
CA GLU A 61 11.39 -13.17 6.48
C GLU A 61 12.49 -12.27 5.92
N PHE A 62 12.14 -11.07 5.45
CA PHE A 62 13.11 -10.06 5.00
C PHE A 62 14.03 -9.60 6.15
N PHE A 63 13.47 -9.30 7.33
CA PHE A 63 14.27 -8.95 8.49
C PHE A 63 15.23 -10.09 8.89
N LYS A 64 14.77 -11.34 8.87
CA LYS A 64 15.56 -12.53 9.17
C LYS A 64 16.67 -12.79 8.14
N SER A 65 16.41 -12.59 6.84
CA SER A 65 17.40 -12.78 5.78
C SER A 65 18.45 -11.66 5.72
N SER A 66 18.10 -10.45 6.18
CA SER A 66 19.04 -9.31 6.27
C SER A 66 20.24 -9.54 7.20
N GLY A 67 20.16 -10.53 8.11
CA GLY A 67 21.16 -10.79 9.14
C GLY A 67 21.24 -9.73 10.24
N GLN A 68 20.36 -8.73 10.25
CA GLN A 68 20.37 -7.66 11.25
C GLN A 68 20.09 -8.19 12.66
N THR A 69 20.90 -7.74 13.63
CA THR A 69 20.79 -8.18 15.03
C THR A 69 20.23 -7.11 15.96
N GLN A 70 20.19 -5.87 15.48
CA GLN A 70 19.61 -4.68 16.10
C GLN A 70 18.07 -4.75 16.05
N PRO A 71 17.35 -4.21 17.06
CA PRO A 71 15.89 -4.12 17.03
C PRO A 71 15.37 -3.29 15.85
N ILE A 72 14.17 -3.61 15.36
CA ILE A 72 13.43 -2.85 14.35
C ILE A 72 11.99 -2.63 14.81
N THR A 73 11.37 -1.57 14.31
CA THR A 73 9.92 -1.34 14.50
C THR A 73 9.16 -1.78 13.26
N LEU A 74 8.18 -2.67 13.47
CA LEU A 74 7.23 -3.13 12.46
C LEU A 74 5.88 -2.46 12.74
N TYR A 75 5.44 -1.63 11.79
CA TYR A 75 4.22 -0.84 11.85
C TYR A 75 3.10 -1.49 11.03
N THR A 76 1.91 -1.60 11.63
CA THR A 76 0.69 -2.04 10.93
C THR A 76 -0.53 -1.46 11.63
N ASP A 77 -1.62 -1.24 10.91
CA ASP A 77 -2.94 -0.97 11.44
C ASP A 77 -3.75 -2.25 11.73
N SER A 78 -3.24 -3.44 11.35
CA SER A 78 -3.81 -4.71 11.79
C SER A 78 -3.59 -4.94 13.28
N LYS A 79 -4.54 -4.44 14.06
CA LYS A 79 -4.74 -4.80 15.46
C LYS A 79 -4.86 -6.31 15.66
N TYR A 80 -5.43 -7.02 14.68
CA TYR A 80 -5.60 -8.47 14.72
C TYR A 80 -4.25 -9.21 14.67
N VAL A 81 -3.36 -8.87 13.73
CA VAL A 81 -1.99 -9.43 13.69
C VAL A 81 -1.23 -9.10 14.98
N ILE A 82 -1.31 -7.85 15.46
CA ILE A 82 -0.64 -7.43 16.71
C ILE A 82 -1.15 -8.24 17.92
N ASP A 83 -2.46 -8.38 18.10
CA ASP A 83 -3.01 -9.14 19.24
C ASP A 83 -2.71 -10.66 19.12
N CYS A 84 -2.69 -11.22 17.91
CA CYS A 84 -2.23 -12.58 17.64
C CYS A 84 -0.80 -12.81 18.15
N VAL A 85 0.18 -12.04 17.65
CA VAL A 85 1.61 -12.27 17.93
C VAL A 85 2.04 -11.82 19.33
N THR A 86 1.36 -10.83 19.93
CA THR A 86 1.74 -10.31 21.27
C THR A 86 1.00 -11.00 22.42
N LYS A 87 -0.26 -11.41 22.24
CA LYS A 87 -1.13 -11.88 23.35
C LYS A 87 -1.59 -13.32 23.17
N TRP A 88 -2.17 -13.67 22.04
CA TRP A 88 -2.95 -14.91 21.94
C TRP A 88 -2.11 -16.16 21.64
N VAL A 89 -1.07 -16.04 20.82
CA VAL A 89 -0.31 -17.21 20.32
C VAL A 89 0.29 -18.09 21.42
N LYS A 90 0.77 -17.49 22.51
CA LYS A 90 1.28 -18.22 23.69
C LYS A 90 0.21 -19.10 24.36
N GLY A 91 -1.04 -18.61 24.41
CA GLY A 91 -2.18 -19.37 24.94
C GLY A 91 -2.62 -20.47 23.99
N TRP A 92 -2.69 -20.17 22.69
CA TRP A 92 -3.07 -21.16 21.66
C TRP A 92 -2.07 -22.31 21.57
N LYS A 93 -0.75 -22.03 21.55
CA LYS A 93 0.29 -23.07 21.57
C LYS A 93 0.19 -23.98 22.81
N LYS A 94 -0.07 -23.41 24.00
CA LYS A 94 -0.31 -24.19 25.23
C LYS A 94 -1.56 -25.09 25.13
N ASN A 95 -2.59 -24.65 24.41
CA ASN A 95 -3.86 -25.34 24.26
C ASN A 95 -3.93 -26.21 22.97
N GLY A 96 -2.80 -26.50 22.31
CA GLY A 96 -2.77 -27.31 21.09
C GLY A 96 -3.52 -26.67 19.91
N TRP A 97 -3.35 -25.36 19.74
CA TRP A 97 -3.99 -24.52 18.71
C TRP A 97 -5.52 -24.56 18.71
N LYS A 98 -6.11 -24.69 19.90
CA LYS A 98 -7.55 -24.57 20.12
C LYS A 98 -7.92 -23.29 20.87
N LYS A 99 -9.06 -22.72 20.48
CA LYS A 99 -9.76 -21.64 21.18
C LYS A 99 -10.45 -22.18 22.45
N SER A 100 -10.97 -21.27 23.28
CA SER A 100 -11.71 -21.60 24.51
C SER A 100 -13.03 -22.34 24.28
N ASP A 101 -13.61 -22.27 23.08
CA ASP A 101 -14.77 -23.03 22.64
C ASP A 101 -14.40 -24.44 22.09
N GLY A 102 -13.13 -24.85 22.21
CA GLY A 102 -12.63 -26.15 21.74
C GLY A 102 -12.37 -26.22 20.24
N ASN A 103 -12.85 -25.25 19.46
CA ASN A 103 -12.64 -25.17 18.01
C ASN A 103 -11.18 -24.82 17.67
N PRO A 104 -10.68 -25.24 16.49
CA PRO A 104 -9.38 -24.80 15.99
C PRO A 104 -9.24 -23.28 15.89
N VAL A 105 -8.02 -22.79 16.00
CA VAL A 105 -7.68 -21.38 15.71
C VAL A 105 -7.72 -21.14 14.20
N GLN A 106 -8.38 -20.05 13.79
CA GLN A 106 -8.43 -19.65 12.38
C GLN A 106 -7.06 -19.13 11.92
N ASN A 107 -6.66 -19.49 10.70
CA ASN A 107 -5.36 -19.13 10.11
C ASN A 107 -4.15 -19.68 10.90
N GLN A 108 -4.30 -20.83 11.57
CA GLN A 108 -3.21 -21.50 12.32
C GLN A 108 -1.94 -21.69 11.48
N ASP A 109 -2.11 -22.01 10.19
CA ASP A 109 -1.06 -22.13 9.18
C ASP A 109 -0.16 -20.89 9.10
N LEU A 110 -0.75 -19.70 9.02
CA LEU A 110 0.01 -18.44 8.97
C LEU A 110 0.51 -18.02 10.36
N LEU A 111 -0.23 -18.36 11.42
CA LEU A 111 0.14 -18.05 12.81
C LEU A 111 1.35 -18.85 13.30
N GLU A 112 1.51 -20.11 12.88
CA GLU A 112 2.70 -20.91 13.17
C GLU A 112 3.95 -20.31 12.51
N ILE A 113 3.84 -19.85 11.26
CA ILE A 113 4.93 -19.17 10.54
C ILE A 113 5.27 -17.83 11.22
N LEU A 114 4.27 -17.00 11.56
CA LEU A 114 4.47 -15.74 12.27
C LEU A 114 5.17 -15.94 13.62
N ASP A 115 4.78 -16.94 14.41
CA ASP A 115 5.41 -17.25 15.70
C ASP A 115 6.85 -17.78 15.55
N GLN A 116 7.16 -18.54 14.50
CA GLN A 116 8.50 -19.03 14.22
C GLN A 116 9.47 -17.91 13.76
N LEU A 117 8.96 -16.86 13.10
CA LEU A 117 9.77 -15.74 12.60
C LEU A 117 9.88 -14.59 13.61
N ASN A 118 8.81 -14.29 14.34
CA ASN A 118 8.75 -13.21 15.31
C ASN A 118 9.70 -13.46 16.48
N ASN A 119 10.43 -12.42 16.91
CA ASN A 119 11.37 -12.50 18.01
C ASN A 119 11.53 -11.15 18.72
N GLN A 120 12.21 -11.14 19.87
CA GLN A 120 12.33 -9.96 20.76
C GLN A 120 12.94 -8.70 20.13
N ARG A 121 13.54 -8.79 18.94
CA ARG A 121 14.02 -7.63 18.17
C ARG A 121 12.91 -6.85 17.47
N VAL A 122 11.76 -7.46 17.24
CA VAL A 122 10.65 -6.87 16.48
C VAL A 122 9.71 -6.15 17.43
N GLN A 123 9.70 -4.82 17.35
CA GLN A 123 8.81 -3.96 18.11
C GLN A 123 7.55 -3.70 17.28
N TRP A 124 6.43 -4.29 17.69
CA TRP A 124 5.15 -4.18 16.98
C TRP A 124 4.43 -2.89 17.38
N GLN A 125 4.21 -1.99 16.43
CA GLN A 125 3.59 -0.70 16.66
C GLN A 125 2.30 -0.54 15.85
N HIS A 126 1.18 -0.34 16.55
CA HIS A 126 -0.11 -0.06 15.91
C HIS A 126 -0.12 1.37 15.34
N VAL A 127 -0.38 1.52 14.05
CA VAL A 127 -0.71 2.80 13.41
C VAL A 127 -2.21 2.88 13.11
N ARG A 128 -2.74 4.05 12.76
CA ARG A 128 -4.12 4.15 12.26
C ARG A 128 -4.05 4.08 10.74
N GLY A 129 -4.89 3.24 10.13
CA GLY A 129 -5.05 3.25 8.67
C GLY A 129 -5.45 4.63 8.17
N HIS A 130 -4.99 4.99 6.97
CA HIS A 130 -5.27 6.27 6.30
C HIS A 130 -4.96 7.54 7.13
N SER A 131 -3.98 7.51 8.04
CA SER A 131 -3.73 8.61 8.99
C SER A 131 -2.51 9.50 8.69
N GLY A 132 -2.11 9.67 7.43
CA GLY A 132 -0.93 10.45 7.04
C GLY A 132 0.39 9.70 7.21
N ASN A 133 0.36 8.37 7.38
CA ASN A 133 1.57 7.56 7.51
C ASN A 133 2.01 7.06 6.14
N ILE A 134 3.01 7.73 5.56
CA ILE A 134 3.54 7.48 4.21
C ILE A 134 3.92 6.00 3.99
N GLY A 135 4.41 5.30 5.02
CA GLY A 135 4.76 3.89 4.94
C GLY A 135 3.53 2.97 4.83
N ASN A 136 2.54 3.16 5.72
CA ASN A 136 1.28 2.38 5.68
C ASN A 136 0.45 2.71 4.44
N GLU A 137 0.38 3.98 4.03
CA GLU A 137 -0.31 4.42 2.81
C GLU A 137 0.35 3.84 1.55
N ARG A 138 1.67 3.64 1.56
CA ARG A 138 2.37 2.94 0.48
C ARG A 138 2.06 1.44 0.49
N CYS A 139 1.95 0.79 1.66
CA CYS A 139 1.51 -0.59 1.76
C CYS A 139 0.06 -0.77 1.27
N ASP A 140 -0.88 0.08 1.68
CA ASP A 140 -2.27 0.11 1.21
C ASP A 140 -2.35 0.18 -0.33
N VAL A 141 -1.60 1.11 -0.94
CA VAL A 141 -1.54 1.25 -2.42
C VAL A 141 -0.99 -0.01 -3.09
N ILE A 142 -0.01 -0.70 -2.50
CA ILE A 142 0.53 -1.96 -3.03
C ILE A 142 -0.51 -3.08 -2.88
N ALA A 143 -1.08 -3.25 -1.69
CA ALA A 143 -2.07 -4.27 -1.36
C ALA A 143 -3.33 -4.14 -2.23
N ARG A 144 -3.90 -2.93 -2.35
CA ARG A 144 -5.05 -2.65 -3.22
C ARG A 144 -4.73 -2.84 -4.70
N SER A 145 -3.51 -2.57 -5.16
CA SER A 145 -3.12 -2.83 -6.54
C SER A 145 -3.21 -4.33 -6.84
N PHE A 146 -2.57 -5.16 -6.02
CA PHE A 146 -2.61 -6.62 -6.15
C PHE A 146 -4.03 -7.20 -5.97
N ALA A 147 -4.83 -6.69 -5.03
CA ALA A 147 -6.24 -7.08 -4.84
C ALA A 147 -7.18 -6.71 -6.01
N ASN A 148 -6.73 -5.81 -6.90
CA ASN A 148 -7.42 -5.40 -8.13
C ASN A 148 -6.69 -5.91 -9.40
N HIS A 149 -5.87 -6.96 -9.26
CA HIS A 149 -5.10 -7.60 -10.34
C HIS A 149 -4.15 -6.66 -11.11
N LYS A 150 -3.76 -5.54 -10.51
CA LYS A 150 -2.79 -4.59 -11.05
C LYS A 150 -1.41 -4.86 -10.43
N ILE A 151 -0.38 -4.87 -11.26
CA ILE A 151 1.01 -4.96 -10.79
C ILE A 151 1.49 -3.54 -10.45
N PRO A 152 1.70 -3.18 -9.17
CA PRO A 152 2.28 -1.89 -8.81
C PRO A 152 3.77 -1.86 -9.20
N HIS A 153 4.29 -0.69 -9.57
CA HIS A 153 5.73 -0.49 -9.63
C HIS A 153 6.30 -0.56 -8.20
N LEU A 154 7.07 -1.61 -7.89
CA LEU A 154 7.75 -1.79 -6.60
C LEU A 154 9.19 -1.25 -6.68
N LYS A 155 9.58 -0.41 -5.71
CA LYS A 155 10.97 0.03 -5.51
C LYS A 155 11.74 -1.09 -4.82
N GLN A 156 12.63 -1.77 -5.53
CA GLN A 156 13.52 -2.77 -4.92
C GLN A 156 14.94 -2.19 -4.84
N SER A 157 15.43 -1.91 -3.62
CA SER A 157 16.86 -1.71 -3.43
C SER A 157 17.59 -3.02 -3.74
N LEU A 158 18.44 -3.03 -4.77
CA LEU A 158 19.28 -4.20 -5.06
C LEU A 158 20.20 -4.50 -3.87
N PRO A 159 20.49 -5.79 -3.58
CA PRO A 159 21.65 -6.17 -2.80
C PRO A 159 22.94 -5.78 -3.54
N ASP A 160 23.96 -5.31 -2.82
CA ASP A 160 25.26 -4.96 -3.38
C ASP A 160 26.05 -6.23 -3.79
N LEU A 161 25.74 -6.76 -4.98
CA LEU A 161 26.31 -8.00 -5.53
C LEU A 161 26.75 -7.89 -7.01
N LEU A 162 27.13 -6.70 -7.47
CA LEU A 162 27.67 -6.47 -8.82
C LEU A 162 28.97 -5.62 -8.84
N HIS A 163 29.84 -5.79 -7.84
CA HIS A 163 31.16 -5.13 -7.80
C HIS A 163 32.34 -6.08 -7.51
N GLU A 164 32.36 -7.25 -8.16
CA GLU A 164 33.60 -8.01 -8.35
C GLU A 164 33.95 -8.18 -9.85
N THR A 165 35.05 -7.52 -10.23
CA THR A 165 35.94 -7.83 -11.37
C THR A 165 35.32 -8.31 -12.69
N LEU A 166 35.08 -7.36 -13.61
CA LEU A 166 35.34 -7.62 -15.03
C LEU A 166 36.86 -7.71 -15.25
N PRO A 167 37.42 -8.84 -15.73
CA PRO A 167 38.83 -8.92 -16.07
C PRO A 167 39.13 -8.10 -17.33
N LYS A 168 40.12 -7.21 -17.25
CA LYS A 168 40.69 -6.60 -18.46
C LYS A 168 41.41 -7.67 -19.28
N ILE A 169 40.94 -7.91 -20.50
CA ILE A 169 41.73 -8.55 -21.56
C ILE A 169 41.81 -7.53 -22.70
N GLY A 170 43.04 -7.12 -23.02
CA GLY A 170 43.31 -6.26 -24.17
C GLY A 170 43.62 -7.06 -25.43
N GLU A 171 43.47 -6.39 -26.57
CA GLU A 171 44.22 -6.55 -27.82
C GLU A 171 44.76 -7.94 -28.20
N ILE A 172 44.17 -8.52 -29.26
CA ILE A 172 44.88 -9.21 -30.35
C ILE A 172 44.08 -8.98 -31.65
N SER A 173 44.76 -8.91 -32.80
CA SER A 173 44.22 -8.29 -34.02
C SER A 173 43.99 -9.24 -35.20
N VAL A 174 42.90 -9.00 -35.94
CA VAL A 174 42.74 -9.06 -37.41
C VAL A 174 43.10 -10.36 -38.17
N VAL A 175 42.08 -10.93 -38.84
CA VAL A 175 42.16 -11.48 -40.21
C VAL A 175 40.95 -10.93 -41.01
N LYS A 176 40.96 -11.01 -42.35
CA LYS A 176 40.20 -10.12 -43.27
C LYS A 176 39.29 -10.89 -44.27
N VAL A 177 38.09 -10.32 -44.51
CA VAL A 177 37.12 -10.36 -45.66
C VAL A 177 37.72 -10.86 -47.01
N PRO A 178 36.97 -11.44 -48.01
CA PRO A 178 35.59 -11.05 -48.39
C PRO A 178 34.61 -12.02 -49.13
N ASN A 179 33.30 -11.69 -49.18
CA ASN A 179 32.53 -11.30 -50.41
C ASN A 179 30.98 -11.33 -50.26
N ASP A 180 30.32 -10.39 -50.97
CA ASP A 180 28.85 -10.11 -51.10
C ASP A 180 28.20 -10.85 -52.32
N PRO A 181 26.98 -10.51 -52.84
CA PRO A 181 25.74 -9.87 -52.31
C PRO A 181 24.40 -10.58 -52.69
N ILE A 182 23.24 -10.19 -52.10
CA ILE A 182 21.91 -10.06 -52.78
C ILE A 182 21.07 -8.93 -52.11
N ASN A 183 20.34 -8.11 -52.90
CA ASN A 183 19.37 -7.06 -52.48
C ASN A 183 17.90 -7.59 -52.52
N SER A 184 16.86 -7.04 -51.87
CA SER A 184 16.26 -5.67 -52.00
C SER A 184 15.15 -5.45 -50.94
N THR A 185 14.99 -4.28 -50.30
CA THR A 185 14.04 -3.14 -50.63
C THR A 185 12.55 -3.54 -50.64
N ILE A 186 11.63 -2.99 -49.83
CA ILE A 186 10.97 -1.63 -49.81
C ILE A 186 10.41 -1.45 -48.36
N THR A 187 10.36 -0.34 -47.59
CA THR A 187 10.49 1.14 -47.66
C THR A 187 9.21 1.88 -47.25
N ASN A 188 9.17 2.37 -46.00
CA ASN A 188 8.73 3.70 -45.49
C ASN A 188 8.84 3.70 -43.93
N LYS A 189 9.00 4.78 -43.13
CA LYS A 189 9.11 6.27 -43.22
C LYS A 189 8.01 7.07 -42.50
N ASN A 190 8.39 8.28 -42.07
CA ASN A 190 7.69 9.25 -41.19
C ASN A 190 7.65 8.75 -39.73
N THR A 191 8.43 9.24 -38.75
CA THR A 191 9.26 10.46 -38.61
C THR A 191 8.49 11.78 -38.44
N LEU A 192 8.52 12.31 -37.21
CA LEU A 192 8.58 13.74 -36.91
C LEU A 192 9.14 13.93 -35.49
N GLU A 193 10.26 14.65 -35.37
CA GLU A 193 10.90 15.02 -34.11
C GLU A 193 10.62 16.51 -33.80
N SER A 194 10.77 16.92 -32.53
CA SER A 194 11.27 18.27 -32.22
C SER A 194 11.90 18.31 -30.82
N SER A 195 13.21 18.52 -30.77
CA SER A 195 13.93 19.12 -29.62
C SER A 195 13.69 20.65 -29.58
N LEU A 196 14.18 21.51 -28.66
CA LEU A 196 15.50 21.75 -28.04
C LEU A 196 15.27 22.60 -26.75
N SER A 197 15.90 22.31 -25.59
CA SER A 197 17.22 22.79 -25.06
C SER A 197 17.19 24.08 -24.21
N ALA A 198 18.09 24.16 -23.21
CA ALA A 198 18.30 25.28 -22.28
C ALA A 198 19.45 26.22 -22.74
N PRO A 199 19.94 27.24 -21.96
CA PRO A 199 20.67 27.09 -20.67
C PRO A 199 20.16 28.10 -19.59
N ASP A 200 20.84 28.64 -18.56
CA ASP A 200 22.26 28.68 -18.11
C ASP A 200 22.42 29.00 -16.58
N THR A 201 23.62 29.45 -16.18
CA THR A 201 24.19 29.86 -14.86
C THR A 201 23.70 31.24 -14.31
N SER A 202 24.02 31.74 -13.10
CA SER A 202 25.19 31.52 -12.20
C SER A 202 24.96 31.80 -10.68
N THR A 203 26.04 31.67 -9.89
CA THR A 203 26.16 31.50 -8.42
C THR A 203 26.16 32.76 -7.52
N MET A 204 25.78 32.63 -6.22
CA MET A 204 26.69 32.73 -5.02
C MET A 204 25.98 32.66 -3.64
N GLU A 205 26.76 32.39 -2.58
CA GLU A 205 26.43 32.27 -1.13
C GLU A 205 26.55 33.64 -0.37
N PRO A 206 26.37 33.81 1.00
CA PRO A 206 26.15 32.82 2.08
C PRO A 206 25.11 33.13 3.20
N SER A 207 24.87 32.09 4.03
CA SER A 207 24.32 32.01 5.41
C SER A 207 23.83 33.24 6.22
N THR A 208 22.64 33.11 6.83
CA THR A 208 22.43 33.18 8.32
C THR A 208 21.02 32.75 8.76
N THR A 209 20.89 32.22 9.98
CA THR A 209 19.63 31.78 10.65
C THR A 209 19.64 32.30 12.11
N PRO A 210 18.49 32.49 12.82
CA PRO A 210 17.66 31.36 13.28
C PRO A 210 16.13 31.58 13.47
N THR A 211 15.36 30.46 13.46
CA THR A 211 14.26 30.07 14.41
C THR A 211 13.15 31.09 14.77
N ALA A 212 11.83 30.81 14.70
CA ALA A 212 11.02 29.63 14.33
C ALA A 212 9.62 30.10 13.83
N THR A 213 8.90 29.34 13.00
CA THR A 213 8.00 28.25 13.43
C THR A 213 7.66 27.37 12.22
N THR A 214 7.74 26.04 12.37
CA THR A 214 7.76 25.10 11.23
C THR A 214 6.37 24.71 10.71
N THR A 215 5.92 25.33 9.62
CA THR A 215 4.86 24.79 8.76
C THR A 215 5.34 23.53 8.03
N ASN A 216 4.82 22.37 8.41
CA ASN A 216 5.06 21.11 7.70
C ASN A 216 4.13 21.01 6.46
N GLU A 217 4.38 21.82 5.43
CA GLU A 217 3.63 21.72 4.18
C GLU A 217 3.95 20.39 3.46
N GLN A 218 2.94 19.52 3.29
CA GLN A 218 3.06 18.40 2.36
C GLN A 218 3.35 18.94 0.94
N PRO A 219 4.23 18.28 0.16
CA PRO A 219 4.51 18.65 -1.22
C PRO A 219 3.24 18.96 -2.00
N THR A 220 3.25 20.06 -2.76
CA THR A 220 2.06 20.57 -3.46
C THR A 220 1.47 19.54 -4.42
N GLU A 221 2.29 18.66 -4.99
CA GLU A 221 1.86 17.50 -5.79
C GLU A 221 0.95 16.53 -5.01
N ILE A 222 1.29 16.23 -3.75
CA ILE A 222 0.49 15.37 -2.86
C ILE A 222 -0.82 16.06 -2.50
N ARG A 223 -0.80 17.37 -2.21
CA ARG A 223 -2.00 18.17 -1.96
C ARG A 223 -2.94 18.19 -3.19
N VAL A 224 -2.38 18.35 -4.38
CA VAL A 224 -3.13 18.30 -5.65
C VAL A 224 -3.69 16.90 -5.91
N LEU A 225 -2.97 15.82 -5.58
CA LEU A 225 -3.46 14.45 -5.72
C LEU A 225 -4.61 14.15 -4.74
N GLN A 226 -4.49 14.56 -3.47
CA GLN A 226 -5.56 14.47 -2.48
C GLN A 226 -6.82 15.22 -2.95
N LEU A 227 -6.67 16.42 -3.50
CA LEU A 227 -7.79 17.20 -4.06
C LEU A 227 -8.44 16.52 -5.29
N ARG A 228 -7.64 15.91 -6.18
CA ARG A 228 -8.17 15.15 -7.33
C ARG A 228 -8.99 13.94 -6.87
N ASN A 229 -8.46 13.16 -5.94
CA ASN A 229 -9.16 12.00 -5.36
C ASN A 229 -10.46 12.44 -4.66
N LEU A 230 -10.41 13.52 -3.88
CA LEU A 230 -11.58 14.10 -3.22
C LEU A 230 -12.67 14.53 -4.23
N VAL A 231 -12.30 15.21 -5.31
CA VAL A 231 -13.26 15.61 -6.35
C VAL A 231 -13.89 14.40 -7.03
N GLU A 232 -13.14 13.33 -7.27
CA GLU A 232 -13.68 12.11 -7.88
C GLU A 232 -14.64 11.37 -6.92
N THR A 233 -14.29 11.26 -5.64
CA THR A 233 -15.20 10.78 -4.59
C THR A 233 -16.52 11.56 -4.55
N LEU A 234 -16.48 12.90 -4.71
CA LEU A 234 -17.67 13.75 -4.72
C LEU A 234 -18.52 13.52 -5.99
N ARG A 235 -17.91 13.28 -7.15
CA ARG A 235 -18.62 12.93 -8.39
C ARG A 235 -19.34 11.59 -8.29
N ILE A 236 -18.67 10.57 -7.75
CA ILE A 236 -19.26 9.24 -7.55
C ILE A 236 -20.46 9.33 -6.60
N ALA A 237 -20.36 10.15 -5.54
CA ALA A 237 -21.48 10.44 -4.65
C ALA A 237 -22.65 11.17 -5.34
N ASP A 238 -22.37 12.11 -6.24
CA ASP A 238 -23.39 12.77 -7.07
C ASP A 238 -24.06 11.81 -8.05
N GLU A 239 -23.31 10.92 -8.70
CA GLU A 239 -23.88 9.92 -9.63
C GLU A 239 -24.75 8.89 -8.89
N ILE A 240 -24.27 8.35 -7.76
CA ILE A 240 -25.06 7.45 -6.90
C ILE A 240 -26.39 8.10 -6.51
N ALA A 241 -26.36 9.38 -6.11
CA ALA A 241 -27.55 10.12 -5.72
C ALA A 241 -28.47 10.51 -6.90
N GLU A 242 -27.93 10.78 -8.08
CA GLU A 242 -28.74 11.08 -9.27
C GLU A 242 -29.45 9.84 -9.82
N LYS A 243 -28.85 8.66 -9.69
CA LYS A 243 -29.41 7.39 -10.20
C LYS A 243 -30.24 6.60 -9.18
N GLY A 244 -30.29 7.03 -7.90
CA GLY A 244 -30.95 6.28 -6.83
C GLY A 244 -30.28 4.93 -6.56
N TYR A 245 -28.95 4.87 -6.64
CA TYR A 245 -28.21 3.63 -6.42
C TYR A 245 -28.09 3.31 -4.92
N LEU A 246 -28.62 2.15 -4.53
CA LEU A 246 -28.45 1.62 -3.19
C LEU A 246 -27.06 0.99 -3.05
N ILE A 247 -26.27 1.47 -2.08
CA ILE A 247 -24.91 1.00 -1.81
C ILE A 247 -24.80 0.34 -0.43
N THR A 248 -23.88 -0.60 -0.26
CA THR A 248 -23.69 -1.29 1.02
C THR A 248 -22.92 -0.42 2.03
N SER A 249 -23.01 -0.77 3.32
CA SER A 249 -22.20 -0.18 4.39
C SER A 249 -20.68 -0.21 4.17
N SER A 250 -20.16 -1.03 3.24
CA SER A 250 -18.73 -1.06 2.91
C SER A 250 -18.41 -0.04 1.82
N GLU A 251 -19.15 -0.04 0.71
CA GLU A 251 -18.94 0.90 -0.41
C GLU A 251 -19.16 2.36 0.04
N LEU A 252 -20.16 2.59 0.90
CA LEU A 252 -20.36 3.89 1.56
C LEU A 252 -19.16 4.27 2.46
N ALA A 253 -18.52 3.31 3.12
CA ALA A 253 -17.37 3.57 3.98
C ALA A 253 -16.12 3.92 3.15
N ASP A 254 -15.88 3.21 2.05
CA ASP A 254 -14.83 3.52 1.07
C ASP A 254 -15.05 4.91 0.46
N LEU A 255 -16.29 5.23 0.05
CA LEU A 255 -16.67 6.55 -0.46
C LEU A 255 -16.47 7.67 0.57
N MET A 256 -16.65 7.38 1.87
CA MET A 256 -16.40 8.31 2.96
C MET A 256 -14.92 8.42 3.38
N GLY A 257 -14.09 7.43 3.07
CA GLY A 257 -12.76 7.25 3.66
C GLY A 257 -12.79 6.86 5.14
N VAL A 258 -13.72 6.01 5.56
CA VAL A 258 -13.86 5.52 6.95
C VAL A 258 -14.01 4.00 7.01
N HIS A 259 -13.95 3.41 8.21
CA HIS A 259 -14.27 1.99 8.41
C HIS A 259 -15.79 1.75 8.46
N SER A 260 -16.28 0.63 7.90
CA SER A 260 -17.72 0.35 7.75
C SER A 260 -18.52 0.30 9.06
N SER A 261 -17.88 -0.02 10.19
CA SER A 261 -18.51 0.08 11.52
C SER A 261 -18.85 1.52 11.93
N ALA A 262 -18.16 2.52 11.37
CA ALA A 262 -18.43 3.95 11.59
C ALA A 262 -19.55 4.50 10.70
N VAL A 263 -20.08 3.69 9.77
CA VAL A 263 -21.31 3.94 9.01
C VAL A 263 -22.49 3.37 9.76
N THR A 264 -22.45 2.07 10.09
CA THR A 264 -23.57 1.36 10.75
C THR A 264 -23.90 1.85 12.16
N SER A 265 -22.97 2.54 12.84
CA SER A 265 -23.18 3.14 14.16
C SER A 265 -23.83 4.53 14.15
N ARG A 266 -24.08 5.14 12.98
CA ARG A 266 -24.59 6.54 12.88
C ARG A 266 -26.10 6.70 13.02
N GLY A 267 -26.83 5.61 13.24
CA GLY A 267 -28.30 5.61 13.19
C GLY A 267 -28.82 5.32 11.79
N ASP A 268 -30.06 5.71 11.54
CA ASP A 268 -30.79 5.36 10.31
C ASP A 268 -30.74 6.46 9.24
N GLU A 269 -30.50 7.72 9.62
CA GLU A 269 -30.32 8.85 8.71
C GLU A 269 -29.34 9.87 9.29
N TRP A 270 -28.46 10.44 8.46
CA TRP A 270 -27.48 11.46 8.85
C TRP A 270 -26.89 12.19 7.63
N ARG A 271 -26.46 13.45 7.77
CA ARG A 271 -25.85 14.23 6.66
C ARG A 271 -24.36 13.95 6.50
N TRP A 272 -23.92 13.71 5.27
CA TRP A 272 -22.53 13.62 4.84
C TRP A 272 -22.23 14.71 3.80
N ARG A 273 -21.48 15.76 4.18
CA ARG A 273 -21.20 16.92 3.30
C ARG A 273 -22.49 17.50 2.71
N ASN A 274 -22.73 17.31 1.41
CA ASN A 274 -23.89 17.84 0.66
C ASN A 274 -24.98 16.77 0.47
N TRP A 275 -24.81 15.56 1.00
CA TRP A 275 -25.75 14.45 0.88
C TRP A 275 -26.42 14.13 2.22
N ILE A 276 -27.69 13.77 2.18
CA ILE A 276 -28.36 13.01 3.23
C ILE A 276 -28.10 11.53 2.94
N VAL A 277 -27.80 10.75 3.97
CA VAL A 277 -27.46 9.33 3.86
C VAL A 277 -28.42 8.52 4.72
N SER A 278 -29.33 7.80 4.08
CA SER A 278 -30.48 7.18 4.74
C SER A 278 -30.50 5.66 4.54
N ARG A 279 -30.92 4.93 5.57
CA ARG A 279 -30.93 3.47 5.60
C ARG A 279 -32.23 2.94 5.02
N VAL A 280 -32.17 2.35 3.83
CA VAL A 280 -33.36 1.86 3.13
C VAL A 280 -33.79 0.48 3.63
N ARG A 281 -32.89 -0.51 3.61
CA ARG A 281 -33.22 -1.90 4.00
C ARG A 281 -31.99 -2.74 4.32
N ARG A 282 -32.22 -3.96 4.82
CA ARG A 282 -31.19 -4.99 5.03
C ARG A 282 -31.40 -6.13 4.03
N GLU A 283 -30.35 -6.51 3.32
CA GLU A 283 -30.34 -7.68 2.44
C GLU A 283 -29.32 -8.68 2.97
N GLY A 284 -29.81 -9.82 3.48
CA GLY A 284 -28.99 -10.81 4.19
C GLY A 284 -28.23 -10.19 5.37
N ASN A 285 -26.90 -10.12 5.25
CA ASN A 285 -26.04 -9.52 6.28
C ASN A 285 -25.55 -8.09 5.93
N GLN A 286 -25.95 -7.54 4.79
CA GLN A 286 -25.60 -6.18 4.38
C GLN A 286 -26.76 -5.21 4.67
N ILE A 287 -26.42 -3.97 5.00
CA ILE A 287 -27.36 -2.85 5.07
C ILE A 287 -27.15 -2.02 3.81
N LEU A 288 -28.25 -1.68 3.13
CA LEU A 288 -28.29 -0.83 1.97
C LEU A 288 -28.65 0.60 2.37
N TRP A 289 -27.91 1.55 1.80
CA TRP A 289 -28.01 2.98 2.04
C TRP A 289 -28.27 3.71 0.72
N GLU A 290 -29.02 4.79 0.82
CA GLU A 290 -29.34 5.72 -0.26
C GLU A 290 -28.68 7.06 0.03
N LEU A 291 -28.29 7.77 -1.03
CA LEU A 291 -27.72 9.12 -0.96
C LEU A 291 -28.66 10.07 -1.69
N GLU A 292 -29.08 11.13 -1.03
CA GLU A 292 -29.84 12.21 -1.66
C GLU A 292 -29.06 13.51 -1.54
N ARG A 293 -29.08 14.39 -2.56
CA ARG A 293 -28.48 15.73 -2.41
C ARG A 293 -29.35 16.59 -1.50
N GLY A 294 -28.86 16.90 -0.30
CA GLY A 294 -29.61 17.65 0.72
C GLY A 294 -30.08 19.03 0.23
N ASP A 295 -29.32 19.63 -0.69
CA ASP A 295 -29.67 20.90 -1.36
C ASP A 295 -30.96 20.81 -2.23
N LYS A 296 -31.47 19.60 -2.51
CA LYS A 296 -32.77 19.36 -3.19
C LYS A 296 -33.91 19.04 -2.21
N VAL A 297 -33.58 18.50 -1.03
CA VAL A 297 -34.58 18.08 -0.02
C VAL A 297 -35.11 19.30 0.75
N GLU A 298 -34.31 20.35 0.89
CA GLU A 298 -34.72 21.62 1.49
C GLU A 298 -35.70 22.44 0.61
N THR A 299 -35.95 22.03 -0.66
CA THR A 299 -36.84 22.76 -1.59
C THR A 299 -38.27 22.22 -1.73
N GLU A 300 -38.69 21.25 -0.92
CA GLU A 300 -40.08 20.72 -0.92
C GLU A 300 -40.89 21.08 0.35
N ILE A 301 -40.47 22.09 1.13
CA ILE A 301 -41.08 22.47 2.42
C ILE A 301 -41.38 23.99 2.52
N ASP A 302 -41.73 24.64 1.40
CA ASP A 302 -42.26 26.02 1.30
C ASP A 302 -43.54 26.04 0.42
#